data_AF-A0A444U744-F1
#
_entry.id   AF-A0A444U744-F1
#
_cell.length_a   1.000
_cell.length_b   1.000
_cell.length_c   1.000
_cell.angle_alpha   90.00
_cell.angle_beta   90.00
_cell.angle_gamma   90.00
#
_symmetry.space_group_name_H-M   'P 1'
#
loop_
_entity.id
_entity.type
_entity.pdbx_description
1 polymer ?
#
loop_
_entity_poly.entity_id
_entity_poly.type
_entity_poly.pdbx_seq_one_letter_code
_entity_poly.pdbx_strand_id
1 'polypeptide(L)'
;MISDLMNDEDLLYKLQLKLDTHHPTVKNWRNFASKWGMSYDELCFLEHRPQQSPTLEFLLRNSEKTVEQLIDLCKLYRRIDVLKVLQLWVEKDWPKRWHQTY
;
A
#
# COMPACT_ATOMS: atom_id res chain seq x y z
N MET A 1 2.87 -11.68 2.90
CA MET A 1 3.51 -10.50 3.53
C MET A 1 3.41 -9.32 2.58
N ILE A 2 3.59 -8.07 3.03
CA ILE A 2 3.64 -6.93 2.11
C ILE A 2 4.83 -7.06 1.15
N SER A 3 5.94 -7.67 1.58
CA SER A 3 7.07 -8.02 0.69
C SER A 3 6.65 -8.77 -0.59
N ASP A 4 5.61 -9.60 -0.51
CA ASP A 4 5.12 -10.35 -1.66
C ASP A 4 4.41 -9.46 -2.68
N LEU A 5 3.65 -8.50 -2.17
CA LEU A 5 2.98 -7.44 -2.95
C LEU A 5 4.02 -6.52 -3.62
N MET A 6 5.17 -6.30 -2.98
CA MET A 6 6.26 -5.49 -3.55
C MET A 6 6.88 -6.10 -4.81
N ASN A 7 6.62 -7.38 -5.10
CA ASN A 7 7.06 -8.05 -6.32
C ASN A 7 6.01 -7.98 -7.46
N ASP A 8 5.04 -7.06 -7.39
CA ASP A 8 3.96 -6.92 -8.37
C ASP A 8 3.86 -5.47 -8.87
N GLU A 9 4.57 -5.15 -9.96
CA GLU A 9 4.65 -3.77 -10.47
C GLU A 9 3.28 -3.19 -10.86
N ASP A 10 2.41 -4.00 -11.47
CA ASP A 10 1.06 -3.57 -11.89
C ASP A 10 0.16 -3.25 -10.69
N LEU A 11 0.21 -4.09 -9.65
CA LEU A 11 -0.49 -3.81 -8.40
C LEU A 11 0.08 -2.56 -7.74
N LEU A 12 1.40 -2.47 -7.61
CA LEU A 12 2.07 -1.32 -7.02
C LEU A 12 1.68 -0.03 -7.75
N TYR A 13 1.64 -0.02 -9.07
CA TYR A 13 1.20 1.13 -9.87
C TYR A 13 -0.25 1.53 -9.54
N LYS A 14 -1.17 0.57 -9.45
CA LYS A 14 -2.57 0.83 -9.05
C LYS A 14 -2.69 1.41 -7.64
N LEU A 15 -1.86 0.96 -6.70
CA LEU A 15 -1.84 1.47 -5.34
C LEU A 15 -1.30 2.90 -5.30
N GLN A 16 -0.21 3.19 -6.02
CA GLN A 16 0.36 4.53 -6.14
C GLN A 16 -0.68 5.53 -6.66
N LEU A 17 -1.35 5.23 -7.77
CA LEU A 17 -2.39 6.10 -8.34
C LEU A 17 -3.51 6.43 -7.34
N LYS A 18 -3.82 5.52 -6.41
CA LYS A 18 -4.88 5.69 -5.42
C LYS A 18 -4.42 6.35 -4.14
N LEU A 19 -3.19 6.11 -3.72
CA LEU A 19 -2.69 6.47 -2.39
C LEU A 19 -1.76 7.68 -2.43
N ASP A 20 -1.14 8.04 -3.55
CA ASP A 20 -0.31 9.26 -3.71
C ASP A 20 -1.15 10.53 -3.92
N THR A 21 -2.47 10.45 -3.75
CA THR A 21 -3.34 11.62 -3.84
C THR A 21 -3.09 12.62 -2.71
N HIS A 22 -3.10 13.91 -3.05
CA HIS A 22 -2.93 15.02 -2.13
C HIS A 22 -4.26 15.68 -1.74
N HIS A 23 -5.39 15.04 -2.06
CA HIS A 23 -6.71 15.61 -1.79
C HIS A 23 -7.03 15.60 -0.28
N PRO A 24 -7.35 16.75 0.35
CA PRO A 24 -7.38 16.89 1.81
C PRO A 24 -8.44 16.04 2.53
N THR A 25 -9.53 15.68 1.84
CA THR A 25 -10.60 14.85 2.41
C THR A 25 -10.42 13.35 2.17
N VAL A 26 -9.45 12.95 1.34
CA VAL A 26 -9.21 11.54 1.01
C VAL A 26 -8.05 11.03 1.86
N LYS A 27 -8.28 9.95 2.61
CA LYS A 27 -7.23 9.33 3.42
C LYS A 27 -6.20 8.65 2.53
N ASN A 28 -4.94 9.06 2.60
CA ASN A 28 -3.88 8.69 1.67
C ASN A 28 -2.77 7.88 2.39
N TRP A 29 -1.64 7.66 1.70
CA TRP A 29 -0.47 6.95 2.26
C TRP A 29 -0.04 7.52 3.63
N ARG A 30 -0.11 8.85 3.82
CA ARG A 30 0.34 9.53 5.05
C ARG A 30 -0.51 9.13 6.24
N ASN A 31 -1.83 8.99 6.04
CA ASN A 31 -2.72 8.53 7.10
C ASN A 31 -2.46 7.07 7.48
N PHE A 32 -2.15 6.23 6.48
CA PHE A 32 -1.87 4.81 6.69
C PHE A 32 -0.55 4.64 7.47
N ALA A 33 0.50 5.31 7.00
CA ALA A 33 1.82 5.37 7.62
C ALA A 33 1.75 5.87 9.07
N SER A 34 1.02 6.97 9.31
CA SER A 34 0.80 7.49 10.66
C SER A 34 0.08 6.49 11.56
N LYS A 35 -0.94 5.78 11.04
CA LYS A 35 -1.68 4.77 11.81
C LYS A 35 -0.81 3.58 12.22
N TRP A 36 0.21 3.27 11.43
CA TRP A 36 1.20 2.25 11.72
C TRP A 36 2.42 2.76 12.50
N GLY A 37 2.38 4.00 12.98
CA GLY A 37 3.35 4.51 13.95
C GLY A 37 4.55 5.21 13.33
N MET A 38 4.55 5.52 12.03
CA MET A 38 5.57 6.39 11.45
C MET A 38 5.49 7.79 12.06
N SER A 39 6.63 8.33 12.46
CA SER A 39 6.74 9.64 13.11
C SER A 39 6.44 10.79 12.14
N TYR A 40 6.11 11.96 12.68
CA TYR A 40 5.86 13.14 11.85
C TYR A 40 7.03 13.49 10.93
N ASP A 41 8.26 13.40 11.43
CA ASP A 41 9.47 13.71 10.67
C ASP A 41 9.68 12.72 9.53
N GLU A 42 9.43 11.42 9.75
CA GLU A 42 9.47 10.41 8.68
C GLU A 42 8.42 10.67 7.61
N LEU A 43 7.20 11.05 8.01
CA LEU A 43 6.14 11.39 7.07
C LEU A 43 6.51 12.63 6.25
N CYS A 44 7.02 13.68 6.89
CA CYS A 44 7.51 14.87 6.17
C CYS A 44 8.67 14.53 5.23
N PHE A 45 9.60 13.67 5.62
CA PHE A 45 10.68 13.24 4.76
C PHE A 45 10.18 12.57 3.47
N LEU A 46 9.20 11.66 3.58
CA LEU A 46 8.62 10.99 2.40
C LEU A 46 7.85 11.94 1.49
N GLU A 47 7.11 12.88 2.07
CA GLU A 47 6.30 13.85 1.31
C GLU A 47 7.14 14.81 0.46
N HIS A 48 8.34 15.16 0.92
CA HIS A 48 9.23 16.09 0.22
C HIS A 48 10.24 15.40 -0.70
N ARG A 49 10.12 14.09 -0.96
CA ARG A 49 11.06 13.33 -1.80
C ARG A 49 10.51 13.17 -3.22
N PRO A 50 10.89 14.03 -4.18
CA PRO A 50 10.20 14.13 -5.48
C PRO A 50 10.44 12.93 -6.43
N GLN A 51 11.42 12.07 -6.15
CA GLN A 51 11.87 11.03 -7.07
C GLN A 51 11.26 9.65 -6.79
N GLN A 52 10.51 9.50 -5.70
CA GLN A 52 9.95 8.23 -5.27
C GLN A 52 8.52 8.40 -4.78
N SER A 53 7.66 7.45 -5.13
CA SER A 53 6.30 7.42 -4.60
C SER A 53 6.33 7.21 -3.08
N PRO A 54 5.66 8.06 -2.30
CA PRO A 54 5.59 7.87 -0.85
C PRO A 54 4.74 6.65 -0.48
N THR A 55 3.81 6.20 -1.33
CA THR A 55 3.11 4.92 -1.16
C THR A 55 4.08 3.74 -1.21
N LEU A 56 5.03 3.72 -2.16
CA LEU A 56 6.01 2.63 -2.26
C LEU A 56 6.93 2.57 -1.05
N GLU A 57 7.46 3.72 -0.62
CA GLU A 57 8.34 3.81 0.55
C GLU A 57 7.60 3.41 1.84
N PHE A 58 6.34 3.82 1.98
CA PHE A 58 5.47 3.36 3.08
C PHE A 58 5.32 1.83 3.10
N LEU A 59 5.02 1.21 1.96
CA LEU A 59 4.86 -0.24 1.87
C LEU A 59 6.18 -0.97 2.14
N LEU A 60 7.30 -0.44 1.62
CA LEU A 60 8.63 -1.01 1.81
C LEU A 60 9.03 -1.01 3.30
N ARG A 61 8.81 0.11 4.00
CA ARG A 61 9.11 0.27 5.44
C ARG A 61 8.26 -0.60 6.35
N ASN A 62 7.16 -1.14 5.85
CA ASN A 62 6.25 -2.03 6.56
C ASN A 62 6.16 -3.40 5.86
N SER A 63 7.20 -3.80 5.12
CA SER A 63 7.21 -5.03 4.31
C SER A 63 7.04 -6.31 5.15
N GLU A 64 7.35 -6.24 6.44
CA GLU A 64 7.14 -7.27 7.45
C GLU A 64 5.69 -7.40 7.95
N LYS A 65 4.81 -6.46 7.59
CA LYS A 65 3.37 -6.60 7.88
C LYS A 65 2.70 -7.52 6.87
N THR A 66 1.52 -8.02 7.23
CA THR A 66 0.72 -8.86 6.33
C THR A 66 -0.15 -8.01 5.41
N VAL A 67 -0.55 -8.58 4.26
CA VAL A 67 -1.52 -7.93 3.36
C VAL A 67 -2.88 -7.78 4.04
N GLU A 68 -3.25 -8.69 4.95
CA GLU A 68 -4.50 -8.57 5.72
C GLU A 68 -4.49 -7.32 6.62
N GLN A 69 -3.35 -7.01 7.26
CA GLN A 69 -3.23 -5.78 8.05
C GLN A 69 -3.39 -4.52 7.18
N LEU A 70 -2.88 -4.54 5.95
CA LEU A 70 -3.09 -3.44 4.98
C LEU A 70 -4.56 -3.34 4.54
N ILE A 71 -5.22 -4.49 4.34
CA ILE A 71 -6.65 -4.58 4.06
C ILE A 71 -7.47 -3.97 5.21
N ASP A 72 -7.10 -4.25 6.46
CA ASP A 72 -7.76 -3.69 7.64
C ASP A 72 -7.61 -2.17 7.74
N LEU A 73 -6.45 -1.61 7.35
CA LEU A 73 -6.32 -0.16 7.20
C LEU A 73 -7.27 0.40 6.14
N CYS A 74 -7.42 -0.30 5.01
CA CYS A 74 -8.35 0.13 3.96
C CYS A 74 -9.79 0.14 4.47
N LYS A 75 -10.20 -0.90 5.23
CA LYS A 75 -11.52 -0.96 5.90
C LYS A 75 -11.69 0.19 6.90
N LEU A 76 -10.71 0.40 7.78
CA LEU A 76 -10.72 1.44 8.81
C LEU A 76 -10.93 2.84 8.20
N TYR A 77 -10.17 3.17 7.17
CA TYR A 77 -10.26 4.46 6.49
C TYR A 77 -11.32 4.53 5.40
N ARG A 78 -12.13 3.47 5.24
CA ARG A 78 -13.15 3.34 4.19
C ARG A 78 -12.61 3.58 2.78
N ARG A 79 -11.35 3.22 2.53
CA ARG A 79 -10.70 3.25 1.21
C ARG A 79 -11.11 2.02 0.39
N ILE A 80 -12.40 1.96 0.04
CA ILE A 80 -13.00 0.83 -0.67
C ILE A 80 -12.37 0.61 -2.05
N ASP A 81 -11.91 1.69 -2.68
CA ASP A 81 -11.22 1.66 -3.97
C ASP A 81 -9.85 0.98 -3.91
N VAL A 82 -9.12 1.12 -2.80
CA VAL A 82 -7.86 0.42 -2.54
C VAL A 82 -8.13 -1.01 -2.07
N LEU A 83 -9.12 -1.19 -1.18
CA LEU A 83 -9.54 -2.50 -0.68
C LEU A 83 -9.87 -3.47 -1.83
N LYS A 84 -10.67 -3.02 -2.81
CA LYS A 84 -11.03 -3.84 -3.98
C LYS A 84 -9.81 -4.27 -4.79
N VAL A 85 -8.81 -3.40 -4.94
CA VAL A 85 -7.57 -3.73 -5.64
C VAL A 85 -6.80 -4.83 -4.91
N LEU A 86 -6.66 -4.70 -3.58
CA LEU A 86 -5.96 -5.69 -2.75
C LEU A 86 -6.69 -7.03 -2.73
N GLN A 87 -8.02 -7.02 -2.56
CA GLN A 87 -8.82 -8.26 -2.53
C GLN A 87 -8.75 -9.00 -3.87
N LEU A 88 -8.90 -8.28 -5.00
CA LEU A 88 -8.76 -8.89 -6.32
C LEU A 88 -7.39 -9.55 -6.50
N TRP A 89 -6.32 -8.91 -6.04
CA TRP A 89 -4.98 -9.48 -6.12
C TRP A 89 -4.84 -10.73 -5.25
N VAL A 90 -5.30 -10.68 -3.98
CA VAL A 90 -5.24 -11.83 -3.06
C VAL A 90 -6.03 -13.03 -3.62
N GLU A 91 -7.20 -12.80 -4.22
CA GLU A 91 -8.06 -13.86 -4.72
C GLU A 91 -7.59 -14.43 -6.07
N LYS A 92 -7.08 -13.58 -6.97
CA LYS A 92 -6.85 -13.97 -8.36
C LYS A 92 -5.40 -14.09 -8.75
N ASP A 93 -4.53 -13.23 -8.25
CA ASP A 93 -3.18 -13.08 -8.78
C ASP A 93 -2.14 -13.71 -7.86
N TRP A 94 -2.35 -13.62 -6.54
CA TRP A 94 -1.53 -14.28 -5.55
C TRP A 94 -1.48 -15.82 -5.70
N PRO A 95 -2.62 -16.54 -5.90
CA PRO A 95 -2.57 -18.00 -6.04
C PRO A 95 -1.86 -18.45 -7.32
N LYS A 96 -1.96 -17.68 -8.42
CA LYS A 96 -1.32 -18.04 -9.70
C LYS A 96 0.20 -18.12 -9.59
N ARG A 97 0.83 -17.33 -8.72
CA ARG A 97 2.28 -17.33 -8.49
C ARG A 97 2.79 -18.67 -7.93
N TRP A 98 1.95 -19.39 -7.18
CA TRP A 98 2.25 -20.75 -6.68
C TRP A 98 2.01 -21.85 -7.73
N HIS A 99 1.21 -21.57 -8.76
CA HIS A 99 0.91 -22.55 -9.82
C HIS A 99 1.86 -22.45 -11.01
N GLN A 100 2.69 -21.40 -11.10
CA GLN A 100 3.70 -21.22 -12.15
C GLN A 100 5.05 -21.87 -11.84
N THR A 101 5.18 -22.56 -10.71
CA THR A 101 6.42 -23.24 -10.27
C THR A 101 6.45 -24.75 -10.60
N TYR A 102 5.68 -25.21 -11.59
CA TYR A 102 5.70 -26.61 -12.07
C TYR A 102 5.98 -26.71 -13.56
#